data_AF-A0A645GWC5-F1
#
_entry.id   AF-A0A645GWC5-F1
#
_cell.length_a   1.000
_cell.length_b   1.000
_cell.length_c   1.000
_cell.angle_alpha   90.00
_cell.angle_beta   90.00
_cell.angle_gamma   90.00
#
_symmetry.space_group_name_H-M   'P 1'
#
loop_
_entity.id
_entity.type
_entity.pdbx_description
1 polymer ?
#
loop_
_entity_poly.entity_id
_entity_poly.type
_entity_poly.pdbx_seq_one_letter_code
_entity_poly.pdbx_strand_id
1 'polypeptide(L)'
;MKDQEEVEQLIAAFFKEMESRNYEAAANYLTDQGRLNHENTIPKGSPFWPWVESLKLISVESYLPSNIQVVEGTEKVPTVFFHVNLDIKYNKGYGTYLRDGEKKVAVNVVRENGKWKICYVKNTAPLVRMGTIT
;
A
#
# COMPACT_ATOMS: atom_id res chain seq x y z
N MET A 1 -22.14 -5.28 -0.52
CA MET A 1 -21.56 -6.56 -0.96
C MET A 1 -20.74 -6.38 -2.23
N LYS A 2 -21.30 -5.97 -3.37
CA LYS A 2 -20.53 -5.79 -4.63
C LYS A 2 -19.33 -4.84 -4.55
N ASP A 3 -19.50 -3.64 -3.96
CA ASP A 3 -18.39 -2.68 -3.83
C ASP A 3 -17.22 -3.23 -2.98
N GLN A 4 -17.51 -4.06 -1.97
CA GLN A 4 -16.46 -4.66 -1.14
C GLN A 4 -15.66 -5.69 -1.93
N GLU A 5 -16.33 -6.58 -2.65
CA GLU A 5 -15.69 -7.58 -3.51
C GLU A 5 -14.84 -6.93 -4.61
N GLU A 6 -15.35 -5.85 -5.24
CA GLU A 6 -14.60 -5.07 -6.23
C GLU A 6 -13.31 -4.48 -5.64
N VAL A 7 -13.36 -3.96 -4.42
CA VAL A 7 -12.18 -3.38 -3.76
C VAL A 7 -11.20 -4.47 -3.30
N GLU A 8 -11.68 -5.60 -2.79
CA GLU A 8 -10.82 -6.72 -2.42
C GLU A 8 -10.07 -7.27 -3.66
N GLN A 9 -10.75 -7.37 -4.81
CA GLN A 9 -10.12 -7.76 -6.08
C GLN A 9 -9.10 -6.73 -6.55
N LEU A 10 -9.40 -5.43 -6.42
CA LEU A 10 -8.46 -4.33 -6.73
C LEU A 10 -7.18 -4.46 -5.90
N ILE A 11 -7.32 -4.64 -4.59
CA ILE A 11 -6.19 -4.78 -3.66
C ILE A 11 -5.37 -6.03 -3.99
N ALA A 12 -6.03 -7.17 -4.24
CA ALA A 12 -5.36 -8.41 -4.61
C ALA A 12 -4.58 -8.28 -5.93
N ALA A 13 -5.16 -7.62 -6.95
CA ALA A 13 -4.50 -7.38 -8.23
C ALA A 13 -3.27 -6.49 -8.08
N PHE A 14 -3.35 -5.42 -7.28
CA PHE A 14 -2.21 -4.57 -6.97
C PHE A 14 -1.06 -5.36 -6.33
N PHE A 15 -1.34 -6.13 -5.27
CA PHE A 15 -0.28 -6.88 -4.58
C PHE A 15 0.29 -8.02 -5.41
N LYS A 16 -0.48 -8.59 -6.34
CA LYS A 16 0.02 -9.59 -7.29
C LYS A 16 1.07 -9.00 -8.24
N GLU A 17 0.85 -7.80 -8.75
CA GLU A 17 1.85 -7.11 -9.58
C GLU A 17 3.09 -6.73 -8.75
N MET A 18 2.89 -6.30 -7.50
CA MET A 18 3.98 -6.03 -6.55
C MET A 18 4.83 -7.26 -6.26
N GLU A 19 4.20 -8.42 -6.00
CA GLU A 19 4.87 -9.71 -5.80
C GLU A 19 5.66 -10.13 -7.05
N SER A 20 5.09 -9.88 -8.23
CA SER A 20 5.73 -10.15 -9.53
C SER A 20 6.76 -9.10 -9.95
N ARG A 21 7.03 -8.09 -9.10
CA ARG A 21 7.93 -6.96 -9.37
C ARG A 21 7.57 -6.15 -10.62
N ASN A 22 6.31 -6.19 -11.03
CA ASN A 22 5.78 -5.42 -12.15
C ASN A 22 5.26 -4.07 -11.64
N TYR A 23 6.18 -3.21 -11.20
CA TYR A 23 5.83 -1.97 -10.50
C TYR A 23 5.10 -0.96 -11.40
N GLU A 24 5.36 -1.00 -12.71
CA GLU A 24 4.63 -0.20 -13.69
C GLU A 24 3.14 -0.62 -13.77
N ALA A 25 2.86 -1.92 -13.81
CA ALA A 25 1.47 -2.39 -13.77
C ALA A 25 0.81 -2.12 -12.42
N ALA A 26 1.55 -2.27 -11.31
CA ALA A 26 1.06 -1.95 -9.97
C ALA A 26 0.65 -0.45 -9.85
N ALA A 27 1.40 0.46 -10.48
CA ALA A 27 1.09 1.89 -10.47
C ALA A 27 -0.28 2.22 -11.12
N ASN A 28 -0.79 1.38 -12.04
CA ASN A 28 -2.09 1.60 -12.68
C ASN A 28 -3.29 1.39 -11.74
N TYR A 29 -3.10 0.75 -10.60
CA TYR A 29 -4.14 0.60 -9.57
C TYR A 29 -4.20 1.80 -8.61
N LEU A 30 -3.23 2.70 -8.69
CA LEU A 30 -3.21 3.92 -7.88
C LEU A 30 -4.13 5.00 -8.46
N THR A 31 -4.49 5.97 -7.62
CA THR A 31 -5.03 7.26 -8.08
C THR A 31 -4.00 8.00 -8.92
N ASP A 32 -4.43 8.96 -9.73
CA ASP A 32 -3.51 9.76 -10.54
C ASP A 32 -2.46 10.45 -9.66
N GLN A 33 -2.86 11.00 -8.51
CA GLN A 33 -1.93 11.58 -7.55
C GLN A 33 -0.97 10.53 -6.94
N GLY A 34 -1.47 9.35 -6.60
CA GLY A 34 -0.64 8.27 -6.05
C GLY A 34 0.42 7.79 -7.05
N ARG A 35 0.02 7.68 -8.33
CA ARG A 35 0.92 7.37 -9.44
C ARG A 35 1.95 8.47 -9.67
N LEU A 36 1.53 9.73 -9.74
CA LEU A 36 2.43 10.88 -9.88
C LEU A 36 3.44 10.97 -8.74
N ASN A 37 3.00 10.73 -7.50
CA ASN A 37 3.90 10.71 -6.34
C ASN A 37 4.97 9.62 -6.50
N HIS A 38 4.59 8.43 -6.95
CA HIS A 38 5.54 7.34 -7.22
C HIS A 38 6.51 7.69 -8.37
N GLU A 39 6.00 8.11 -9.51
CA GLU A 39 6.79 8.43 -10.71
C GLU A 39 7.74 9.62 -10.50
N ASN A 40 7.34 10.63 -9.70
CA ASN A 40 8.17 11.81 -9.44
C ASN A 40 9.25 11.57 -8.38
N THR A 41 9.08 10.59 -7.48
CA THR A 41 10.06 10.32 -6.41
C THR A 41 11.01 9.18 -6.74
N ILE A 42 10.63 8.27 -7.63
CA ILE A 42 11.40 7.05 -7.91
C ILE A 42 11.39 6.77 -9.42
N PRO A 43 12.53 6.44 -10.06
CA PRO A 43 12.57 6.14 -11.49
C PRO A 43 11.54 5.09 -11.90
N LYS A 44 10.98 5.24 -13.09
CA LYS A 44 9.97 4.31 -13.63
C LYS A 44 10.44 2.85 -13.54
N GLY A 45 9.58 1.98 -13.03
CA GLY A 45 9.89 0.54 -12.83
C GLY A 45 10.71 0.24 -11.57
N SER A 46 10.91 1.22 -10.69
CA SER A 46 11.54 1.00 -9.39
C SER A 46 10.55 0.45 -8.36
N PRO A 47 11.04 -0.29 -7.34
CA PRO A 47 10.18 -0.79 -6.27
C PRO A 47 9.52 0.36 -5.48
N PHE A 48 8.24 0.20 -5.16
CA PHE A 48 7.55 1.10 -4.23
C PHE A 48 8.18 1.10 -2.84
N TRP A 49 8.70 -0.05 -2.43
CA TRP A 49 9.39 -0.25 -1.15
C TRP A 49 10.80 -0.80 -1.42
N PRO A 50 11.81 0.07 -1.64
CA PRO A 50 13.18 -0.34 -1.95
C PRO A 50 13.82 -1.26 -0.90
N TRP A 51 13.35 -1.16 0.36
CA TRP A 51 13.79 -2.00 1.47
C TRP A 51 13.11 -3.38 1.52
N VAL A 52 12.17 -3.68 0.63
CA VAL A 52 11.49 -4.99 0.54
C VAL A 52 12.11 -5.81 -0.59
N GLU A 53 12.59 -7.01 -0.26
CA GLU A 53 13.14 -7.97 -1.21
C GLU A 53 12.04 -8.77 -1.91
N SER A 54 11.05 -9.24 -1.13
CA SER A 54 9.88 -9.93 -1.64
C SER A 54 8.70 -9.70 -0.71
N LEU A 55 7.49 -9.78 -1.26
CA LEU A 55 6.25 -9.77 -0.49
C LEU A 55 5.27 -10.79 -1.07
N LYS A 56 4.36 -11.28 -0.24
CA LYS A 56 3.22 -12.10 -0.65
C LYS A 56 1.97 -11.68 0.11
N LEU A 57 0.87 -11.50 -0.60
CA LEU A 57 -0.42 -11.24 0.03
C LEU A 57 -0.97 -12.52 0.67
N ILE A 58 -1.21 -12.48 1.98
CA ILE A 58 -1.78 -13.59 2.75
C ILE A 58 -3.30 -13.45 2.83
N SER A 59 -3.78 -12.27 3.23
CA SER A 59 -5.21 -11.98 3.35
C SER A 59 -5.52 -10.50 3.15
N VAL A 60 -6.73 -10.22 2.67
CA VAL A 60 -7.35 -8.89 2.70
C VAL A 60 -8.38 -8.92 3.82
N GLU A 61 -8.15 -8.10 4.85
CA GLU A 61 -9.08 -7.91 5.95
C GLU A 61 -9.87 -6.63 5.71
N SER A 62 -11.18 -6.76 5.52
CA SER A 62 -12.08 -5.61 5.50
C SER A 62 -12.29 -5.08 6.91
N TYR A 63 -12.03 -3.79 7.21
CA TYR A 63 -12.75 -3.09 8.29
C TYR A 63 -12.50 -1.57 8.34
N LEU A 64 -13.54 -0.77 8.04
CA LEU A 64 -14.20 0.27 8.87
C LEU A 64 -15.27 0.95 7.98
N PRO A 65 -16.47 1.28 8.50
CA PRO A 65 -17.47 2.05 7.75
C PRO A 65 -16.85 3.37 7.27
N SER A 66 -17.22 3.80 6.06
CA SER A 66 -16.67 4.97 5.38
C SER A 66 -16.58 6.18 6.32
N ASN A 67 -15.36 6.55 6.72
CA ASN A 67 -15.11 7.84 7.33
C ASN A 67 -14.58 8.76 6.24
N ILE A 68 -15.25 9.90 6.07
CA ILE A 68 -14.80 10.96 5.18
C ILE A 68 -13.44 11.45 5.72
N GLN A 69 -12.36 11.12 5.04
CA GLN A 69 -11.07 11.76 5.28
C GLN A 69 -10.91 12.95 4.33
N VAL A 70 -10.37 14.03 4.88
CA VAL A 70 -9.87 15.14 4.08
C VAL A 70 -8.48 14.70 3.61
N VAL A 71 -8.35 14.40 2.31
CA VAL A 71 -7.03 14.31 1.69
C VAL A 71 -6.54 15.76 1.55
N GLU A 72 -5.39 16.08 2.13
CA GLU A 72 -4.82 17.44 2.10
C GLU A 72 -4.89 18.03 0.68
N GLY A 73 -5.69 19.08 0.52
CA GLY A 73 -5.83 19.84 -0.73
C GLY A 73 -6.93 19.41 -1.70
N THR A 74 -7.78 18.42 -1.40
CA THR A 74 -8.93 18.06 -2.29
C THR A 74 -10.22 17.77 -1.53
N GLU A 75 -11.33 17.80 -2.27
CA GLU A 75 -12.71 17.53 -1.83
C GLU A 75 -12.82 16.31 -0.91
N LYS A 76 -13.86 16.28 -0.08
CA LYS A 76 -14.21 15.14 0.76
C LYS A 76 -14.48 13.90 -0.11
N VAL A 77 -13.47 13.07 -0.38
CA VAL A 77 -13.63 11.83 -1.15
C VAL A 77 -13.99 10.69 -0.20
N PRO A 78 -15.10 9.96 -0.44
CA PRO A 78 -15.40 8.73 0.29
C PRO A 78 -14.21 7.78 0.21
N THR A 79 -13.61 7.48 1.36
CA THR A 79 -12.44 6.61 1.48
C THR A 79 -12.84 5.36 2.24
N VAL A 80 -12.47 4.21 1.70
CA VAL A 80 -12.64 2.90 2.34
C VAL A 80 -11.28 2.42 2.83
N PHE A 81 -11.25 1.90 4.05
CA PHE A 81 -10.04 1.47 4.73
C PHE A 81 -9.99 -0.05 4.80
N PHE A 82 -8.85 -0.61 4.40
CA PHE A 82 -8.58 -2.03 4.47
C PHE A 82 -7.27 -2.27 5.22
N HIS A 83 -7.18 -3.42 5.86
CA HIS A 83 -5.90 -3.97 6.26
C HIS A 83 -5.59 -5.16 5.37
N VAL A 84 -4.31 -5.34 5.05
CA VAL A 84 -3.82 -6.55 4.42
C VAL A 84 -2.73 -7.16 5.28
N ASN A 85 -2.66 -8.48 5.30
CA ASN A 85 -1.51 -9.17 5.86
C ASN A 85 -0.60 -9.60 4.72
N LEU A 86 0.66 -9.17 4.80
CA LEU A 86 1.71 -9.50 3.85
C LEU A 86 2.78 -10.33 4.55
N ASP A 87 3.24 -11.40 3.94
CA ASP A 87 4.54 -11.98 4.28
C ASP A 87 5.62 -11.14 3.60
N ILE A 88 6.49 -10.49 4.36
CA ILE A 88 7.51 -9.57 3.82
C ILE A 88 8.89 -10.12 4.15
N LYS A 89 9.76 -10.16 3.13
CA LYS A 89 11.21 -10.28 3.32
C LYS A 89 11.87 -8.96 3.03
N TYR A 90 12.73 -8.52 3.94
CA TYR A 90 13.41 -7.24 3.81
C TYR A 90 14.79 -7.39 3.18
N ASN A 91 15.17 -6.42 2.36
CA ASN A 91 16.51 -6.33 1.84
C ASN A 91 17.48 -5.94 2.98
N LYS A 92 18.37 -6.86 3.35
CA LYS A 92 19.34 -6.69 4.45
C LYS A 92 20.30 -5.52 4.25
N GLY A 93 20.43 -5.00 3.03
CA GLY A 93 21.23 -3.81 2.72
C GLY A 93 20.64 -2.49 3.22
N TYR A 94 19.36 -2.45 3.61
CA TYR A 94 18.66 -1.22 4.04
C TYR A 94 18.57 -1.04 5.58
N GLY A 95 19.08 -2.00 6.37
CA GLY A 95 19.19 -1.87 7.82
C GLY A 95 18.87 -3.15 8.60
N THR A 96 19.47 -3.30 9.78
CA THR A 96 19.38 -4.50 10.64
C THR A 96 18.14 -4.54 11.53
N TYR A 97 17.30 -3.51 11.51
CA TYR A 97 16.13 -3.37 12.38
C TYR A 97 14.83 -3.90 11.75
N LEU A 98 14.84 -4.21 10.45
CA LEU A 98 13.69 -4.79 9.75
C LEU A 98 13.71 -6.31 9.92
N ARG A 99 12.57 -6.89 10.32
CA ARG A 99 12.43 -8.33 10.55
C ARG A 99 11.42 -8.92 9.58
N ASP A 100 11.84 -9.95 8.88
CA ASP A 100 11.01 -10.75 7.98
C ASP A 100 9.75 -11.29 8.66
N GLY A 101 8.82 -11.77 7.86
CA GLY A 101 7.58 -12.42 8.27
C GLY A 101 6.38 -11.50 8.16
N GLU A 102 5.26 -11.96 8.71
CA GLU A 102 3.95 -11.34 8.51
C GLU A 102 3.89 -9.90 9.05
N LYS A 103 3.30 -9.01 8.25
CA LYS A 103 3.09 -7.59 8.54
C LYS A 103 1.69 -7.18 8.15
N LYS A 104 1.03 -6.47 9.05
CA LYS A 104 -0.24 -5.82 8.78
C LYS A 104 0.01 -4.44 8.16
N VAL A 105 -0.58 -4.20 6.99
CA VAL A 105 -0.39 -2.99 6.18
C VAL A 105 -1.75 -2.36 5.93
N ALA A 106 -1.84 -1.03 6.05
CA ALA A 106 -3.08 -0.30 5.78
C ALA A 106 -3.15 0.09 4.29
N VAL A 107 -4.33 -0.08 3.70
CA VAL A 107 -4.63 0.31 2.31
C VAL A 107 -5.86 1.19 2.30
N ASN A 108 -5.73 2.38 1.72
CA ASN A 108 -6.84 3.31 1.54
C ASN A 108 -7.26 3.29 0.07
N VAL A 109 -8.56 3.20 -0.15
CA VAL A 109 -9.16 3.11 -1.48
C VAL A 109 -10.22 4.20 -1.62
N VAL A 110 -10.23 4.88 -2.76
CA VAL A 110 -11.16 5.96 -3.08
C VAL A 110 -11.81 5.71 -4.44
N ARG A 111 -12.93 6.38 -4.70
CA ARG A 111 -13.58 6.36 -6.02
C ARG A 111 -13.11 7.59 -6.82
N GLU A 112 -12.37 7.35 -7.89
CA GLU A 112 -11.85 8.36 -8.81
C GLU A 112 -12.46 8.11 -10.20
N ASN A 113 -13.14 9.11 -10.76
CA ASN A 113 -13.81 8.99 -12.06
C ASN A 113 -14.75 7.76 -12.16
N GLY A 114 -15.47 7.44 -11.08
CA GLY A 114 -16.39 6.31 -11.00
C GLY A 114 -15.73 4.93 -10.76
N LYS A 115 -14.40 4.85 -10.72
CA LYS A 115 -13.65 3.59 -10.51
C LYS A 115 -12.94 3.59 -9.15
N TRP A 116 -12.84 2.42 -8.53
CA TRP A 116 -12.07 2.24 -7.30
C TRP A 116 -10.57 2.29 -7.60
N LYS A 117 -9.81 3.03 -6.78
CA LYS A 117 -8.37 3.26 -6.90
C LYS A 117 -7.70 3.32 -5.53
N ILE A 118 -6.47 2.82 -5.43
CA ILE A 118 -5.67 2.89 -4.21
C ILE A 118 -5.04 4.28 -4.11
N CYS A 119 -5.34 5.04 -3.06
CA CYS A 119 -4.73 6.36 -2.86
C CYS A 119 -3.50 6.30 -1.94
N TYR A 120 -3.43 5.29 -1.07
CA TYR A 120 -2.38 5.19 -0.07
C TYR A 120 -2.18 3.75 0.40
N VAL A 121 -0.91 3.36 0.53
CA VAL A 121 -0.51 2.09 1.16
C VAL A 121 0.52 2.39 2.22
N LYS A 122 0.16 2.22 3.50
CA LYS A 122 1.06 2.43 4.63
C LYS A 122 1.66 1.13 5.10
N ASN A 123 2.88 0.86 4.67
CA ASN A 123 3.72 -0.14 5.33
C ASN A 123 4.35 0.52 6.56
N THR A 124 3.70 0.43 7.72
CA THR A 124 4.36 0.75 8.98
C THR A 124 5.32 -0.39 9.30
N ALA A 125 6.55 -0.33 8.78
CA ALA A 125 7.65 -0.96 9.50
C ALA A 125 7.61 -0.36 10.91
N PRO A 126 7.54 -1.16 12.00
CA PRO A 126 7.72 -0.59 13.32
C PRO A 126 9.13 -0.02 13.35
N LEU A 127 9.22 1.31 13.23
CA LEU A 127 10.42 2.04 13.61
C LEU A 127 10.59 1.74 15.09
N VAL A 128 11.45 0.76 15.42
CA VAL A 128 11.91 0.57 16.79
C VAL A 128 12.58 1.89 17.13
N ARG A 129 11.94 2.70 17.99
CA ARG A 129 12.57 3.88 18.58
C ARG A 129 13.93 3.43 19.09
N MET A 130 15.01 3.98 18.54
CA MET A 130 16.32 3.83 19.14
C MET A 130 16.18 4.34 20.57
N GLY A 131 16.24 3.42 21.53
CA GLY A 131 16.45 3.77 22.91
C GLY A 131 17.75 4.56 22.95
N THR A 132 17.68 5.77 23.47
CA THR A 132 18.83 6.59 23.82
C THR A 132 19.76 5.72 24.65
N ILE A 133 20.96 5.44 24.14
CA ILE A 133 22.04 4.90 24.96
C ILE A 133 22.46 6.06 25.87
N THR A 134 21.99 6.07 27.12
CA THR A 134 22.63 6.80 28.22
C THR A 134 23.79 5.99 28.77
#